data_AF-A0A2D6NEB7-F1
#
_entry.id   AF-A0A2D6NEB7-F1
#
_cell.length_a   1.000
_cell.length_b   1.000
_cell.length_c   1.000
_cell.angle_alpha   90.00
_cell.angle_beta   90.00
_cell.angle_gamma   90.00
#
_symmetry.space_group_name_H-M   'P 1'
#
loop_
_entity.id
_entity.type
_entity.pdbx_description
1 polymer ?
#
loop_
_entity_poly.entity_id
_entity_poly.type
_entity_poly.pdbx_seq_one_letter_code
_entity_poly.pdbx_strand_id
1 'polypeptide(L)'
;MKKGVSMKKMFAISLLISLSVLISCQEKSSEGEITLVLSILGNNETSKFYFKDASLLEIMKEKYELKVKKFFYTEYVECIKNVCANDEYSWTYYVNDEPMNLGVELYELRDEDLILVAYKKV
;
A
#
# COMPACT_ATOMS: atom_id res chain seq x y z
N MET A 1 21.16 32.61 -67.26
CA MET A 1 20.65 31.22 -67.36
C MET A 1 21.24 30.44 -66.19
N LYS A 2 20.54 30.32 -65.05
CA LYS A 2 19.65 29.21 -64.61
C LYS A 2 20.33 27.84 -64.45
N LYS A 3 20.21 27.30 -63.23
CA LYS A 3 20.33 25.91 -62.74
C LYS A 3 21.75 25.41 -62.45
N GLY A 4 22.04 24.76 -61.33
CA GLY A 4 21.21 24.33 -60.20
C GLY A 4 22.11 23.64 -59.17
N VAL A 5 21.94 23.96 -57.90
CA VAL A 5 22.63 23.30 -56.79
C VAL A 5 22.12 21.86 -56.71
N SER A 6 23.00 20.89 -56.96
CA SER A 6 22.67 19.46 -56.99
C SER A 6 22.52 18.92 -55.57
N MET A 7 21.26 18.79 -55.19
CA MET A 7 20.70 18.06 -54.05
C MET A 7 21.19 16.59 -54.04
N LYS A 8 22.24 16.28 -53.27
CA LYS A 8 22.59 14.90 -52.90
C LYS A 8 22.66 14.77 -51.37
N LYS A 9 21.48 14.49 -50.81
CA LYS A 9 21.22 13.55 -49.70
C LYS A 9 22.02 13.87 -48.42
N MET A 10 21.60 14.85 -47.63
CA MET A 10 20.85 14.63 -46.37
C MET A 10 21.17 13.27 -45.72
N PHE A 11 22.31 13.20 -45.03
CA PHE A 11 22.56 12.15 -44.04
C PHE A 11 22.24 12.72 -42.66
N ALA A 12 21.02 12.41 -42.22
CA ALA A 12 20.66 12.04 -40.85
C ALA A 12 21.23 12.90 -39.71
N ILE A 13 20.87 14.18 -39.67
CA ILE A 13 20.65 14.87 -38.39
C ILE A 13 19.22 14.51 -37.96
N SER A 14 19.05 13.27 -37.51
CA SER A 14 17.81 12.81 -36.88
C SER A 14 18.08 12.63 -35.39
N LEU A 15 17.95 13.74 -34.66
CA LEU A 15 17.19 13.83 -33.40
C LEU A 15 17.06 12.47 -32.67
N LEU A 16 17.88 12.09 -31.69
CA LEU A 16 18.03 12.70 -30.36
C LEU A 16 16.70 13.08 -29.66
N ILE A 17 15.57 12.46 -30.04
CA ILE A 17 14.29 12.52 -29.31
C ILE A 17 13.75 11.10 -29.05
N SER A 18 14.61 10.21 -28.57
CA SER A 18 14.19 8.86 -28.14
C SER A 18 14.48 8.58 -26.66
N LEU A 19 14.86 9.60 -25.88
CA LEU A 19 15.33 9.44 -24.49
C LEU A 19 14.61 10.33 -23.46
N SER A 20 13.40 10.78 -23.76
CA SER A 20 12.61 11.60 -22.83
C SER A 20 11.14 11.21 -22.76
N VAL A 21 10.84 9.93 -22.97
CA VAL A 21 9.70 9.30 -22.29
C VAL A 21 10.24 8.55 -21.08
N LEU A 22 10.97 9.27 -20.21
CA LEU A 22 10.86 9.00 -18.79
C LEU A 22 9.40 9.29 -18.50
N ILE A 23 8.61 8.23 -18.57
CA ILE A 23 7.29 8.16 -17.97
C ILE A 23 7.52 8.67 -16.57
N SER A 24 7.17 9.93 -16.35
CA SER A 24 6.96 10.45 -15.01
C SER A 24 5.71 9.70 -14.56
N CYS A 25 5.89 8.44 -14.14
CA CYS A 25 5.08 7.86 -13.10
C CYS A 25 5.36 8.77 -11.91
N GLN A 26 4.64 9.89 -11.83
CA GLN A 26 4.37 10.47 -10.54
C GLN A 26 3.62 9.36 -9.82
N GLU A 27 4.31 8.62 -8.95
CA GLU A 27 3.66 7.84 -7.92
C GLU A 27 2.68 8.80 -7.26
N LYS A 28 1.40 8.58 -7.53
CA LYS A 28 0.34 9.39 -6.94
C LYS A 28 0.40 9.04 -5.45
N SER A 29 0.97 9.95 -4.67
CA SER A 29 1.01 9.85 -3.20
C SER A 29 -0.38 9.45 -2.70
N SER A 30 -0.43 8.38 -1.92
CA SER A 30 -1.67 7.85 -1.35
C SER A 30 -1.91 8.59 -0.04
N GLU A 31 -3.00 9.34 0.04
CA GLU A 31 -3.38 10.03 1.26
C GLU A 31 -4.90 10.03 1.40
N GLY A 32 -5.37 10.09 2.65
CA GLY A 32 -6.80 10.03 2.97
C GLY A 32 -7.06 9.77 4.45
N GLU A 33 -8.33 9.58 4.79
CA GLU A 33 -8.77 9.14 6.11
C GLU A 33 -9.31 7.70 6.03
N ILE A 34 -8.88 6.84 6.95
CA ILE A 34 -9.45 5.50 7.12
C ILE A 34 -10.18 5.38 8.45
N THR A 35 -11.09 4.42 8.53
CA THR A 35 -11.70 3.97 9.78
C THR A 35 -11.21 2.56 10.09
N LEU A 36 -10.53 2.39 11.21
CA LEU A 36 -10.07 1.09 11.71
C LEU A 36 -10.96 0.63 12.86
N VAL A 37 -11.48 -0.59 12.75
CA VAL A 37 -12.23 -1.30 13.77
C VAL A 37 -11.39 -2.47 14.27
N LEU A 38 -11.02 -2.45 15.55
CA LEU A 38 -10.31 -3.53 16.22
C LEU A 38 -11.31 -4.34 17.04
N SER A 39 -11.53 -5.60 16.67
CA SER A 39 -12.43 -6.55 17.34
C SER A 39 -11.63 -7.62 18.08
N ILE A 40 -11.58 -7.52 19.41
CA ILE A 40 -10.86 -8.45 20.28
C ILE A 40 -11.82 -9.02 21.33
N LEU A 41 -12.04 -10.34 21.29
CA LEU A 41 -12.80 -11.07 22.32
C LEU A 41 -14.19 -10.46 22.61
N GLY A 42 -14.90 -10.03 21.57
CA GLY A 42 -16.23 -9.42 21.67
C GLY A 42 -16.24 -7.92 22.01
N ASN A 43 -15.07 -7.31 22.24
CA ASN A 43 -14.95 -5.86 22.37
C ASN A 43 -14.52 -5.24 21.05
N ASN A 44 -15.19 -4.16 20.66
CA ASN A 44 -14.88 -3.40 19.46
C ASN A 44 -14.37 -2.01 19.84
N GLU A 45 -13.26 -1.61 19.25
CA GLU A 45 -12.76 -0.25 19.28
C GLU A 45 -12.70 0.31 17.87
N THR A 46 -13.27 1.49 17.66
CA THR A 46 -13.21 2.20 16.38
C THR A 46 -12.30 3.41 16.52
N SER A 47 -11.39 3.59 15.56
CA SER A 47 -10.48 4.73 15.47
C SER A 47 -10.39 5.22 14.04
N LYS A 48 -10.24 6.54 13.87
CA LYS A 48 -10.01 7.17 12.57
C LYS A 48 -8.56 7.60 12.46
N PHE A 49 -7.97 7.42 11.29
CA PHE A 49 -6.58 7.79 11.03
C PHE A 49 -6.47 8.51 9.70
N TYR A 50 -5.79 9.65 9.71
CA TYR A 50 -5.29 10.24 8.47
C TYR A 50 -3.98 9.54 8.11
N PHE A 51 -3.79 9.23 6.83
CA PHE A 51 -2.56 8.62 6.33
C PHE A 51 -2.01 9.41 5.15
N LYS A 52 -0.69 9.34 4.99
CA LYS A 52 0.04 9.84 3.82
C LYS A 52 1.22 8.92 3.57
N ASP A 53 1.16 8.17 2.48
CA ASP A 53 2.18 7.21 2.04
C ASP A 53 2.61 6.23 3.16
N ALA A 54 1.65 5.82 3.99
CA ALA A 54 1.85 4.91 5.10
C ALA A 54 1.11 3.59 4.84
N SER A 55 1.69 2.49 5.30
CA SER A 55 1.05 1.18 5.34
C SER A 55 0.03 1.08 6.48
N LEU A 56 -0.91 0.14 6.36
CA LEU A 56 -1.82 -0.19 7.46
C LEU A 56 -1.05 -0.63 8.71
N LEU A 57 0.07 -1.36 8.54
CA LEU A 57 0.91 -1.76 9.66
C LEU A 57 1.50 -0.56 10.42
N GLU A 58 1.99 0.47 9.73
CA GLU A 58 2.51 1.68 10.35
C GLU A 58 1.42 2.40 11.16
N ILE A 59 0.23 2.58 10.58
CA ILE A 59 -0.91 3.17 11.28
C ILE A 59 -1.27 2.37 12.55
N MET A 60 -1.29 1.05 12.45
CA MET A 60 -1.57 0.20 13.61
C MET A 60 -0.49 0.33 14.70
N LYS A 61 0.79 0.48 14.32
CA LYS A 61 1.91 0.66 15.26
C LYS A 61 1.83 2.00 16.01
N GLU A 62 1.22 3.04 15.43
CA GLU A 62 1.04 4.33 16.09
C GLU A 62 0.04 4.27 17.25
N LYS A 63 -1.02 3.47 17.12
CA LYS A 63 -2.11 3.40 18.09
C LYS A 63 -1.98 2.25 19.09
N TYR A 64 -1.50 1.11 18.61
CA TYR A 64 -1.59 -0.15 19.35
C TYR A 64 -0.20 -0.69 19.70
N GLU A 65 -0.10 -1.31 20.87
CA GLU A 65 1.04 -2.15 21.20
C GLU A 65 0.99 -3.41 20.32
N LEU A 66 1.88 -3.46 19.32
CA LEU A 66 1.99 -4.58 18.40
C LEU A 66 3.24 -5.40 18.68
N LYS A 67 3.12 -6.72 18.57
CA LYS A 67 4.25 -7.60 18.31
C LYS A 67 4.15 -8.10 16.89
N VAL A 68 5.20 -7.87 16.12
CA VAL A 68 5.30 -8.31 14.73
C VAL A 68 6.39 -9.36 14.61
N LYS A 69 6.14 -10.34 13.74
CA LYS A 69 7.10 -11.36 13.37
C LYS A 69 7.45 -11.20 11.91
N LYS A 70 8.75 -11.15 11.63
CA LYS A 70 9.26 -11.12 10.26
C LYS A 70 9.31 -12.54 9.71
N PHE A 71 8.73 -12.73 8.53
CA PHE A 71 8.81 -13.97 7.77
C PHE A 71 9.21 -13.64 6.34
N PHE A 72 10.41 -14.10 5.95
CA PHE A 72 11.11 -13.67 4.74
C PHE A 72 11.18 -12.13 4.61
N TYR A 73 10.49 -11.57 3.61
CA TYR A 73 10.47 -10.16 3.27
C TYR A 73 9.20 -9.44 3.75
N THR A 74 8.41 -10.08 4.61
CA THR A 74 7.11 -9.58 5.06
C THR A 74 6.97 -9.64 6.58
N GLU A 75 6.32 -8.65 7.18
CA GLU A 75 5.95 -8.58 8.59
C GLU A 75 4.49 -9.00 8.80
N TYR A 76 4.27 -9.85 9.80
CA TYR A 76 2.93 -10.28 10.22
C TYR A 76 2.70 -9.89 11.67
N VAL A 77 1.49 -9.46 11.99
CA VAL A 77 1.10 -9.14 13.37
C VAL A 77 0.86 -10.44 14.13
N GLU A 78 1.65 -10.66 15.18
CA GLU A 78 1.52 -11.79 16.10
C GLU A 78 0.59 -11.42 17.26
N CYS A 79 0.77 -10.23 17.83
CA CYS A 79 -0.01 -9.74 18.96
C CYS A 79 -0.48 -8.30 18.77
N ILE A 80 -1.68 -8.00 19.28
CA ILE A 80 -2.25 -6.65 19.40
C ILE A 80 -2.73 -6.50 20.85
N LYS A 81 -2.29 -5.45 21.55
CA LYS A 81 -2.67 -5.18 22.96
C LYS A 81 -2.48 -6.40 23.87
N ASN A 82 -1.35 -7.09 23.74
CA ASN A 82 -1.01 -8.29 24.50
C ASN A 82 -1.91 -9.53 24.27
N VAL A 83 -2.83 -9.49 23.31
CA VAL A 83 -3.53 -10.68 22.81
C VAL A 83 -2.73 -11.22 21.63
N CYS A 84 -2.41 -12.50 21.62
CA CYS A 84 -1.55 -13.11 20.61
C CYS A 84 -2.29 -14.22 19.85
N ALA A 85 -2.04 -14.32 18.55
CA ALA A 85 -2.47 -15.45 17.74
C ALA A 85 -1.85 -16.76 18.24
N ASN A 86 -2.59 -17.85 18.06
CA ASN A 86 -2.20 -19.22 18.39
C ASN A 86 -2.89 -20.22 17.45
N ASP A 87 -2.77 -21.52 17.74
CA ASP A 87 -3.30 -22.58 16.87
C ASP A 87 -4.83 -22.55 16.72
N GLU A 88 -5.55 -21.96 17.69
CA GLU A 88 -7.01 -21.86 17.65
C GLU A 88 -7.50 -20.51 17.15
N TYR A 89 -6.69 -19.44 17.25
CA TYR A 89 -7.12 -18.08 16.94
C TYR A 89 -6.07 -17.30 16.16
N SER A 90 -6.49 -16.55 15.15
CA SER A 90 -5.61 -15.70 14.35
C SER A 90 -6.17 -14.28 14.16
N TRP A 91 -5.29 -13.38 13.74
CA TRP A 91 -5.67 -12.05 13.27
C TRP A 91 -6.16 -12.13 11.82
N THR A 92 -7.43 -11.83 11.61
CA THR A 92 -8.04 -11.74 10.28
C THR A 92 -8.33 -10.28 9.94
N TYR A 93 -8.13 -9.92 8.68
CA TYR A 93 -8.27 -8.55 8.19
C TYR A 93 -9.34 -8.49 7.10
N TYR A 94 -10.15 -7.43 7.15
CA TYR A 94 -11.13 -7.11 6.12
C TYR A 94 -10.99 -5.65 5.75
N VAL A 95 -11.23 -5.34 4.47
CA VAL A 95 -11.34 -3.97 4.00
C VAL A 95 -12.64 -3.83 3.23
N ASN A 96 -13.48 -2.88 3.63
CA ASN A 96 -14.80 -2.63 3.05
C ASN A 96 -15.63 -3.93 2.97
N ASP A 97 -15.69 -4.66 4.09
CA ASP A 97 -16.37 -5.96 4.28
C ASP A 97 -15.81 -7.14 3.48
N GLU A 98 -14.76 -6.95 2.68
CA GLU A 98 -14.10 -8.02 1.91
C GLU A 98 -12.86 -8.54 2.65
N PRO A 99 -12.61 -9.86 2.67
CA PRO A 99 -11.42 -10.42 3.31
C PRO A 99 -10.16 -9.97 2.58
N MET A 100 -9.17 -9.50 3.34
CA MET A 100 -7.89 -9.07 2.82
C MET A 100 -6.94 -10.28 2.72
N ASN A 101 -6.54 -10.63 1.50
CA ASN A 101 -5.62 -11.75 1.24
C ASN A 101 -4.14 -11.33 1.31
N LEU A 102 -3.87 -10.04 1.50
CA LEU A 102 -2.54 -9.46 1.66
C LEU A 102 -2.25 -9.21 3.14
N GLY A 103 -0.96 -9.25 3.52
CA GLY A 103 -0.55 -8.82 4.85
C GLY A 103 -0.75 -7.31 5.03
N VAL A 104 -0.92 -6.86 6.28
CA VAL A 104 -1.14 -5.44 6.64
C VAL A 104 0.00 -4.50 6.23
N GLU A 105 1.20 -5.03 5.97
CA GLU A 105 2.33 -4.27 5.43
C GLU A 105 2.16 -3.97 3.93
N LEU A 106 1.47 -4.84 3.19
CA LEU A 106 1.40 -4.82 1.72
C LEU A 106 0.11 -4.20 1.18
N TYR A 107 -0.86 -3.92 2.04
CA TYR A 107 -2.11 -3.32 1.62
C TYR A 107 -1.93 -1.83 1.32
N GLU A 108 -2.29 -1.43 0.10
CA GLU A 108 -2.33 -0.03 -0.33
C GLU A 108 -3.63 0.62 0.16
N LEU A 109 -3.50 1.49 1.16
CA LEU A 109 -4.63 2.22 1.75
C LEU A 109 -5.30 3.15 0.73
N ARG A 110 -6.63 3.26 0.84
CA ARG A 110 -7.44 4.20 0.08
C ARG A 110 -8.21 5.11 1.02
N ASP A 111 -8.47 6.32 0.56
CA ASP A 111 -9.35 7.24 1.26
C ASP A 111 -10.71 6.58 1.50
N GLU A 112 -11.26 6.79 2.69
CA GLU A 112 -12.51 6.24 3.20
C GLU A 112 -12.53 4.72 3.46
N ASP A 113 -11.38 4.02 3.39
CA ASP A 113 -11.33 2.59 3.71
C ASP A 113 -11.85 2.29 5.12
N LEU A 114 -12.75 1.31 5.21
CA LEU A 114 -13.20 0.70 6.46
C LEU A 114 -12.45 -0.61 6.69
N ILE A 115 -11.56 -0.63 7.67
CA ILE A 115 -10.66 -1.74 7.95
C ILE A 115 -11.07 -2.42 9.24
N LEU A 116 -11.38 -3.71 9.18
CA LEU A 116 -11.63 -4.53 10.37
C LEU A 116 -10.44 -5.44 10.64
N VAL A 117 -9.87 -5.30 11.83
CA VAL A 117 -8.86 -6.20 12.40
C VAL A 117 -9.54 -7.04 13.48
N ALA A 118 -9.70 -8.34 13.23
CA ALA A 118 -10.48 -9.21 14.10
C ALA A 118 -9.65 -10.39 14.62
N TYR A 119 -9.70 -10.61 15.93
CA TYR A 119 -9.21 -11.84 16.56
C TYR A 119 -10.28 -12.93 16.43
N LYS A 120 -10.06 -13.91 15.55
CA LYS A 120 -11.06 -14.92 15.20
C LYS A 120 -10.53 -16.33 15.36
N LYS A 121 -11.43 -17.26 15.66
CA LYS A 121 -11.12 -18.69 15.67
C LYS A 121 -10.80 -19.15 14.23
N VAL A 122 -9.75 -19.95 14.08
CA VAL A 122 -9.31 -20.57 12.80
C VAL A 122 -10.09 -21.85 12.53
#